data_AF-A0A1Q3HDF3-F1
#
_entry.id   AF-A0A1Q3HDF3-F1
#
_cell.length_a   1.000
_cell.length_b   1.000
_cell.length_c   1.000
_cell.angle_alpha   90.00
_cell.angle_beta   90.00
_cell.angle_gamma   90.00
#
_symmetry.space_group_name_H-M   'P 1'
#
loop_
_entity.id
_entity.type
_entity.pdbx_description
1 polymer ?
#
loop_
_entity_poly.entity_id
_entity_poly.type
_entity_poly.pdbx_seq_one_letter_code
_entity_poly.pdbx_strand_id
1 'polypeptide(L)'
;MEAARPRNVLRAPAPWLVADSSRALDINHRITQGYIQLAHELQTLIDPEYRPGGSPRVLNNWFAFAPHASLEAGKGMLGAYLARAIIDTAQGEPAPSIKQALDRGGLAGPDRLVAEKVAGTLRFFGLSHDVAASLGTLLSAANLDVLADPRTLWITTWRVARVLYDAPGATPLDKAEAVARTLEQLLLDGNVAIYGDIATSARAYLDWRGESGGNEVKPLQVVETFALDGASASEARRAREYALEHVKDSPQPIHFGTVLPEVRGRSFLVAAFALFEEARRTADASGRNALVGFANNYLAWHEQHNAVQPAFTPSSPRAGEVPRDALMHAMTPTLRLPLGPIAWEFSDYSERQPDRDHNFLTSKPTEYNWAAFADRWPAILDAFALGYQHQGGLWQMPPPLIPSLNLLEVD
;
A
#
# COMPACT_ATOMS: atom_id res chain seq x y z
N MET A 1 -36.95 13.78 37.18
CA MET A 1 -37.04 14.87 36.19
C MET A 1 -35.66 15.03 35.58
N GLU A 2 -35.39 14.29 34.50
CA GLU A 2 -34.09 14.31 33.82
C GLU A 2 -33.97 15.56 32.96
N ALA A 3 -32.89 16.31 33.17
CA ALA A 3 -32.53 17.45 32.35
C ALA A 3 -32.06 16.96 30.97
N ALA A 4 -32.75 17.42 29.93
CA ALA A 4 -32.41 17.13 28.54
C ALA A 4 -30.97 17.59 28.22
N ARG A 5 -30.17 16.67 27.67
CA ARG A 5 -28.84 16.98 27.12
C ARG A 5 -28.98 17.97 25.95
N PRO A 6 -28.13 19.00 25.85
CA PRO A 6 -28.17 19.91 24.71
C PRO A 6 -27.79 19.17 23.42
N ARG A 7 -28.67 19.25 22.42
CA ARG A 7 -28.43 18.80 21.05
C ARG A 7 -27.30 19.63 20.45
N ASN A 8 -26.37 18.96 19.76
CA ASN A 8 -25.26 19.55 19.01
C ASN A 8 -25.73 20.78 18.22
N VAL A 9 -25.29 21.95 18.65
CA VAL A 9 -25.44 23.20 17.90
C VAL A 9 -24.42 23.18 16.77
N LEU A 10 -24.93 23.26 15.55
CA LEU A 10 -24.19 23.39 14.29
C LEU A 10 -23.04 24.39 14.43
N ARG A 11 -21.80 23.90 14.28
CA ARG A 11 -20.68 24.78 13.95
C ARG A 11 -20.77 25.10 12.46
N ALA A 12 -20.83 26.39 12.14
CA ALA A 12 -20.79 26.87 10.76
C ALA A 12 -19.51 26.37 10.05
N PRO A 13 -19.59 25.97 8.77
CA PRO A 13 -18.39 25.67 8.00
C PRO A 13 -17.61 26.97 7.74
N ALA A 14 -16.35 27.00 8.18
CA ALA A 14 -15.45 28.14 7.94
C ALA A 14 -14.90 28.05 6.50
N PRO A 15 -15.04 29.12 5.67
CA PRO A 15 -14.74 29.11 4.23
C PRO A 15 -13.24 29.23 3.87
N TRP A 16 -12.32 28.82 4.76
CA TRP A 16 -10.87 28.83 4.53
C TRP A 16 -10.16 27.51 4.87
N LEU A 17 -10.90 26.39 4.90
CA LEU A 17 -10.38 25.07 5.26
C LEU A 17 -9.84 24.28 4.05
N VAL A 18 -8.99 24.92 3.23
CA VAL A 18 -8.11 24.22 2.28
C VAL A 18 -6.71 23.98 2.90
N ALA A 19 -6.58 24.13 4.22
CA ALA A 19 -5.46 23.59 4.98
C ALA A 19 -5.92 23.17 6.39
N ASP A 20 -6.51 21.98 6.47
CA ASP A 20 -6.32 21.07 7.61
C ASP A 20 -6.14 19.65 7.05
N SER A 21 -5.08 19.43 6.27
CA SER A 21 -4.71 18.16 5.62
C SER A 21 -4.27 17.04 6.60
N SER A 22 -4.47 17.21 7.90
CA SER A 22 -3.30 17.36 8.76
C SER A 22 -2.75 16.13 9.50
N ARG A 23 -3.30 14.91 9.31
CA ARG A 23 -2.67 13.74 9.96
C ARG A 23 -2.50 12.51 9.08
N ALA A 24 -3.54 11.89 8.53
CA ALA A 24 -3.34 10.67 7.74
C ALA A 24 -2.56 10.94 6.44
N LEU A 25 -3.01 11.93 5.66
CA LEU A 25 -2.35 12.37 4.43
C LEU A 25 -0.99 13.02 4.70
N ASP A 26 -0.87 13.84 5.75
CA ASP A 26 0.42 14.40 6.18
C ASP A 26 1.42 13.32 6.61
N ILE A 27 0.98 12.31 7.38
CA ILE A 27 1.81 11.16 7.76
C ILE A 27 2.21 10.38 6.52
N ASN A 28 1.27 10.08 5.62
CA ASN A 28 1.55 9.39 4.36
C ASN A 28 2.56 10.16 3.50
N HIS A 29 2.41 11.48 3.41
CA HIS A 29 3.35 12.33 2.68
C HIS A 29 4.76 12.22 3.29
N ARG A 30 4.89 12.34 4.61
CA ARG A 30 6.19 12.17 5.31
C ARG A 30 6.78 10.78 5.10
N ILE A 31 5.96 9.74 5.16
CA ILE A 31 6.36 8.35 4.87
C ILE A 31 6.89 8.22 3.44
N THR A 32 6.16 8.77 2.46
CA THR A 32 6.56 8.76 1.05
C THR A 32 7.90 9.46 0.86
N GLN A 33 8.10 10.63 1.47
CA GLN A 33 9.39 11.35 1.42
C GLN A 33 10.53 10.56 2.07
N GLY A 34 10.27 9.94 3.22
CA GLY A 34 11.24 9.07 3.88
C GLY A 34 11.63 7.86 3.03
N TYR A 35 10.68 7.26 2.33
CA TYR A 35 10.96 6.18 1.37
C TYR A 35 11.81 6.67 0.21
N ILE A 36 11.54 7.85 -0.35
CA ILE A 36 12.35 8.43 -1.45
C ILE A 36 13.81 8.61 -1.01
N GLN A 37 14.03 9.15 0.20
CA GLN A 37 15.38 9.32 0.75
C GLN A 37 16.10 7.97 0.88
N LEU A 38 15.45 6.99 1.54
CA LEU A 38 16.02 5.65 1.71
C LEU A 38 16.25 4.93 0.38
N ALA A 39 15.38 5.13 -0.61
CA ALA A 39 15.53 4.57 -1.95
C ALA A 39 16.85 4.98 -2.57
N HIS A 40 17.15 6.28 -2.56
CA HIS A 40 18.40 6.81 -3.11
C HIS A 40 19.62 6.36 -2.28
N GLU A 41 19.55 6.42 -0.95
CA GLU A 41 20.67 6.03 -0.09
C GLU A 41 21.06 4.55 -0.26
N LEU A 42 20.06 3.65 -0.26
CA LEU A 42 20.31 2.22 -0.48
C LEU A 42 20.66 1.89 -1.93
N GLN A 43 20.16 2.65 -2.92
CA GLN A 43 20.58 2.45 -4.29
C GLN A 43 22.04 2.85 -4.50
N THR A 44 22.47 3.99 -3.95
CA THR A 44 23.87 4.42 -3.99
C THR A 44 24.79 3.42 -3.28
N LEU A 45 24.30 2.70 -2.27
CA LEU A 45 25.04 1.62 -1.63
C LEU A 45 25.37 0.48 -2.60
N ILE A 46 24.37 -0.02 -3.34
CA ILE A 46 24.52 -1.19 -4.22
C ILE A 46 25.00 -0.81 -5.63
N ASP A 47 24.83 0.44 -6.04
CA ASP A 47 25.31 1.02 -7.28
C ASP A 47 26.00 2.37 -7.00
N PRO A 48 27.31 2.38 -6.70
CA PRO A 48 28.04 3.60 -6.35
C PRO A 48 28.06 4.68 -7.45
N GLU A 49 27.79 4.30 -8.70
CA GLU A 49 27.69 5.22 -9.83
C GLU A 49 26.28 5.80 -10.01
N TYR A 50 25.29 5.26 -9.31
CA TYR A 50 23.94 5.80 -9.30
C TYR A 50 23.92 7.25 -8.80
N ARG A 51 23.14 8.09 -9.49
CA ARG A 51 22.86 9.47 -9.10
C ARG A 51 21.34 9.68 -9.17
N PRO A 52 20.75 10.46 -8.26
CA PRO A 52 19.34 10.86 -8.37
C PRO A 52 19.03 11.42 -9.76
N GLY A 53 17.90 11.00 -10.34
CA GLY A 53 17.51 11.35 -11.72
C GLY A 53 18.17 10.50 -12.83
N GLY A 54 19.15 9.65 -12.49
CA GLY A 54 19.78 8.72 -13.42
C GLY A 54 19.11 7.33 -13.44
N SER A 55 19.51 6.50 -14.41
CA SER A 55 19.13 5.09 -14.46
C SER A 55 20.14 4.23 -13.69
N PRO A 56 19.69 3.31 -12.84
CA PRO A 56 20.57 2.38 -12.14
C PRO A 56 21.16 1.38 -13.13
N ARG A 57 22.34 0.85 -12.81
CA ARG A 57 23.00 -0.24 -13.55
C ARG A 57 22.71 -1.62 -12.94
N VAL A 58 22.05 -1.61 -11.79
CA VAL A 58 21.76 -2.79 -10.99
C VAL A 58 20.27 -2.78 -10.69
N LEU A 59 19.75 -3.94 -10.30
CA LEU A 59 18.35 -4.09 -9.92
C LEU A 59 17.96 -3.03 -8.88
N ASN A 60 16.75 -2.51 -8.99
CA ASN A 60 16.21 -1.58 -8.01
C ASN A 60 16.08 -2.26 -6.65
N ASN A 61 16.51 -1.58 -5.59
CA ASN A 61 16.25 -2.04 -4.23
C ASN A 61 14.76 -1.87 -3.86
N TRP A 62 14.29 -2.59 -2.84
CA TRP A 62 12.89 -2.58 -2.37
C TRP A 62 12.35 -1.16 -2.13
N PHE A 63 13.18 -0.24 -1.64
CA PHE A 63 12.76 1.14 -1.37
C PHE A 63 12.47 1.95 -2.63
N ALA A 64 12.92 1.54 -3.83
CA ALA A 64 12.50 2.18 -5.07
C ALA A 64 11.02 1.94 -5.41
N PHE A 65 10.40 0.88 -4.87
CA PHE A 65 8.98 0.56 -5.06
C PHE A 65 8.09 1.24 -4.01
N ALA A 66 8.60 1.41 -2.79
CA ALA A 66 7.83 1.86 -1.64
C ALA A 66 7.16 3.26 -1.79
N PRO A 67 7.79 4.27 -2.43
CA PRO A 67 7.13 5.57 -2.68
C PRO A 67 5.86 5.43 -3.51
N HIS A 68 5.88 4.55 -4.51
CA HIS A 68 4.73 4.33 -5.39
C HIS A 68 3.58 3.66 -4.63
N ALA A 69 3.87 2.61 -3.86
CA ALA A 69 2.86 1.95 -3.04
C ALA A 69 2.31 2.87 -1.95
N SER A 70 3.17 3.67 -1.32
CA SER A 70 2.77 4.65 -0.31
C SER A 70 1.84 5.72 -0.90
N LEU A 71 2.14 6.20 -2.12
CA LEU A 71 1.29 7.15 -2.83
C LEU A 71 -0.11 6.57 -3.10
N GLU A 72 -0.21 5.33 -3.58
CA GLU A 72 -1.51 4.70 -3.84
C GLU A 72 -2.35 4.55 -2.57
N ALA A 73 -1.72 4.16 -1.46
CA ALA A 73 -2.39 4.18 -0.16
C ALA A 73 -2.85 5.60 0.22
N GLY A 74 -2.04 6.62 -0.07
CA GLY A 74 -2.40 8.02 0.14
C GLY A 74 -3.60 8.47 -0.71
N LYS A 75 -3.72 8.00 -1.96
CA LYS A 75 -4.90 8.27 -2.80
C LYS A 75 -6.17 7.63 -2.21
N GLY A 76 -6.05 6.43 -1.65
CA GLY A 76 -7.14 5.79 -0.92
C GLY A 76 -7.56 6.58 0.33
N MET A 77 -6.60 7.09 1.10
CA MET A 77 -6.86 7.99 2.24
C MET A 77 -7.54 9.29 1.79
N LEU A 78 -7.12 9.86 0.66
CA LEU A 78 -7.75 11.03 0.07
C LEU A 78 -9.20 10.74 -0.32
N GLY A 79 -9.46 9.61 -0.99
CA GLY A 79 -10.82 9.16 -1.29
C GLY A 79 -11.70 9.04 -0.04
N ALA A 80 -11.19 8.48 1.04
CA ALA A 80 -11.89 8.40 2.32
C ALA A 80 -12.16 9.78 2.97
N TYR A 81 -11.21 10.70 2.89
CA TYR A 81 -11.39 12.09 3.33
C TYR A 81 -12.52 12.78 2.55
N LEU A 82 -12.53 12.65 1.21
CA LEU A 82 -13.57 13.22 0.35
C LEU A 82 -14.94 12.59 0.61
N ALA A 83 -15.00 11.27 0.83
CA ALA A 83 -16.22 10.58 1.21
C ALA A 83 -16.84 11.18 2.47
N ARG A 84 -16.02 11.44 3.50
CA ARG A 84 -16.46 12.04 4.76
C ARG A 84 -16.93 13.48 4.58
N ALA A 85 -16.24 14.27 3.76
CA ALA A 85 -16.68 15.63 3.44
C ALA A 85 -18.07 15.66 2.76
N ILE A 86 -18.34 14.71 1.86
CA ILE A 86 -19.66 14.53 1.24
C ILE A 86 -20.71 14.16 2.30
N ILE A 87 -20.40 13.21 3.17
CA ILE A 87 -21.30 12.76 4.25
C ILE A 87 -21.63 13.89 5.22
N ASP A 88 -20.63 14.63 5.70
CA ASP A 88 -20.80 15.75 6.62
C ASP A 88 -21.71 16.84 6.02
N THR A 89 -21.54 17.11 4.73
CA THR A 89 -22.39 18.07 4.00
C THR A 89 -23.83 17.55 3.86
N ALA A 90 -23.99 16.25 3.58
CA ALA A 90 -25.30 15.61 3.39
C ALA A 90 -26.14 15.57 4.68
N GLN A 91 -25.51 15.60 5.86
CA GLN A 91 -26.22 15.69 7.15
C GLN A 91 -27.01 17.01 7.29
N GLY A 92 -26.57 18.08 6.62
CA GLY A 92 -27.28 19.37 6.59
C GLY A 92 -28.24 19.49 5.42
N GLU A 93 -27.83 19.09 4.22
CA GLU A 93 -28.60 19.25 2.99
C GLU A 93 -28.34 18.09 2.01
N PRO A 94 -29.28 17.13 1.85
CA PRO A 94 -29.11 16.02 0.91
C PRO A 94 -28.92 16.50 -0.54
N ALA A 95 -28.08 15.81 -1.32
CA ALA A 95 -27.89 16.17 -2.73
C ALA A 95 -29.02 15.65 -3.62
N PRO A 96 -29.53 16.45 -4.57
CA PRO A 96 -30.54 16.00 -5.53
C PRO A 96 -29.96 15.11 -6.64
N SER A 97 -28.63 14.99 -6.76
CA SER A 97 -27.97 14.08 -7.71
C SER A 97 -26.58 13.64 -7.23
N ILE A 98 -26.07 12.52 -7.75
CA ILE A 98 -24.67 12.08 -7.53
C ILE A 98 -23.69 13.18 -7.94
N LYS A 99 -23.94 13.81 -9.09
CA LYS A 99 -23.10 14.87 -9.65
C LYS A 99 -22.90 16.01 -8.65
N GLN A 100 -23.99 16.48 -8.04
CA GLN A 100 -23.94 17.54 -7.05
C GLN A 100 -23.30 17.10 -5.73
N ALA A 101 -23.50 15.84 -5.30
CA ALA A 101 -22.81 15.30 -4.13
C ALA A 101 -21.28 15.30 -4.34
N LEU A 102 -20.81 14.87 -5.51
CA LEU A 102 -19.38 14.86 -5.85
C LEU A 102 -18.81 16.27 -6.04
N ASP A 103 -19.59 17.20 -6.61
CA ASP A 103 -19.21 18.62 -6.70
C ASP A 103 -18.98 19.23 -5.31
N ARG A 104 -19.83 18.92 -4.33
CA ARG A 104 -19.65 19.35 -2.93
C ARG A 104 -18.39 18.76 -2.29
N GLY A 105 -18.04 17.53 -2.66
CA GLY A 105 -16.79 16.89 -2.26
C GLY A 105 -15.55 17.48 -2.94
N GLY A 106 -15.68 18.40 -3.90
CA GLY A 106 -14.55 19.01 -4.61
C GLY A 106 -13.87 18.08 -5.62
N LEU A 107 -14.50 16.97 -6.00
CA LEU A 107 -13.93 16.01 -6.95
C LEU A 107 -14.07 16.52 -8.39
N ALA A 108 -12.97 16.53 -9.14
CA ALA A 108 -12.92 17.07 -10.49
C ALA A 108 -12.15 16.14 -11.46
N GLY A 109 -12.23 16.44 -12.75
CA GLY A 109 -11.44 15.73 -13.78
C GLY A 109 -11.83 14.25 -13.96
N PRO A 110 -10.87 13.39 -14.37
CA PRO A 110 -11.10 11.96 -14.59
C PRO A 110 -11.61 11.22 -13.35
N ASP A 111 -11.08 11.54 -12.16
CA ASP A 111 -11.44 10.90 -10.89
C ASP A 111 -12.92 11.09 -10.54
N ARG A 112 -13.50 12.22 -10.97
CA ARG A 112 -14.94 12.49 -10.85
C ARG A 112 -15.78 11.54 -11.70
N LEU A 113 -15.43 11.37 -12.99
CA LEU A 113 -16.19 10.50 -13.90
C LEU A 113 -16.19 9.05 -13.41
N VAL A 114 -15.05 8.63 -12.88
CA VAL A 114 -14.80 7.36 -12.20
C VAL A 114 -15.74 7.18 -11.00
N ALA A 115 -15.77 8.13 -10.07
CA ALA A 115 -16.66 8.09 -8.91
C ALA A 115 -18.15 8.13 -9.31
N GLU A 116 -18.52 8.93 -10.33
CA GLU A 116 -19.88 9.01 -10.86
C GLU A 116 -20.37 7.65 -11.37
N LYS A 117 -19.53 6.90 -12.10
CA LYS A 117 -19.89 5.58 -12.65
C LYS A 117 -20.16 4.56 -11.53
N VAL A 118 -19.26 4.46 -10.55
CA VAL A 118 -19.41 3.55 -9.41
C VAL A 118 -20.63 3.91 -8.57
N ALA A 119 -20.80 5.20 -8.26
CA ALA A 119 -21.96 5.70 -7.53
C ALA A 119 -23.27 5.40 -8.27
N GLY A 120 -23.29 5.55 -9.60
CA GLY A 120 -24.42 5.17 -10.44
C GLY A 120 -24.81 3.71 -10.30
N THR A 121 -23.83 2.79 -10.25
CA THR A 121 -24.11 1.37 -10.02
C THR A 121 -24.63 1.10 -8.61
N LEU A 122 -24.03 1.73 -7.59
CA LEU A 122 -24.46 1.61 -6.19
C LEU A 122 -25.91 2.08 -5.97
N ARG A 123 -26.41 3.01 -6.77
CA ARG A 123 -27.83 3.45 -6.72
C ARG A 123 -28.81 2.33 -7.06
N PHE A 124 -28.46 1.35 -7.90
CA PHE A 124 -29.32 0.21 -8.18
C PHE A 124 -29.54 -0.68 -6.94
N PHE A 125 -28.66 -0.58 -5.94
CA PHE A 125 -28.80 -1.25 -4.65
C PHE A 125 -29.57 -0.41 -3.61
N GLY A 126 -30.25 0.66 -4.04
CA GLY A 126 -31.14 1.46 -3.19
C GLY A 126 -30.46 2.52 -2.33
N LEU A 127 -29.17 2.79 -2.54
CA LEU A 127 -28.42 3.82 -1.79
C LEU A 127 -28.89 5.23 -2.16
N SER A 128 -28.79 6.21 -1.25
CA SER A 128 -29.04 7.62 -1.58
C SER A 128 -27.93 8.20 -2.49
N HIS A 129 -28.15 9.38 -3.08
CA HIS A 129 -27.11 10.03 -3.90
C HIS A 129 -25.82 10.27 -3.11
N ASP A 130 -25.94 10.79 -1.88
CA ASP A 130 -24.78 11.11 -1.04
C ASP A 130 -24.03 9.86 -0.58
N VAL A 131 -24.76 8.81 -0.17
CA VAL A 131 -24.14 7.51 0.20
C VAL A 131 -23.44 6.90 -1.01
N ALA A 132 -24.10 6.85 -2.17
CA ALA A 132 -23.48 6.29 -3.37
C ALA A 132 -22.27 7.12 -3.83
N ALA A 133 -22.36 8.45 -3.81
CA ALA A 133 -21.26 9.33 -4.17
C ALA A 133 -20.06 9.16 -3.23
N SER A 134 -20.29 9.18 -1.91
CA SER A 134 -19.23 8.99 -0.91
C SER A 134 -18.50 7.66 -1.09
N LEU A 135 -19.23 6.55 -1.26
CA LEU A 135 -18.63 5.24 -1.52
C LEU A 135 -17.92 5.18 -2.88
N GLY A 136 -18.45 5.87 -3.90
CA GLY A 136 -17.80 6.00 -5.20
C GLY A 136 -16.41 6.64 -5.10
N THR A 137 -16.22 7.62 -4.21
CA THR A 137 -14.91 8.27 -4.00
C THR A 137 -13.85 7.38 -3.38
N LEU A 138 -14.24 6.29 -2.70
CA LEU A 138 -13.28 5.33 -2.13
C LEU A 138 -12.50 4.57 -3.21
N LEU A 139 -13.03 4.52 -4.44
CA LEU A 139 -12.41 3.87 -5.59
C LEU A 139 -11.80 4.88 -6.58
N SER A 140 -11.67 6.16 -6.21
CA SER A 140 -11.09 7.19 -7.10
C SER A 140 -9.63 6.90 -7.51
N ALA A 141 -8.89 6.13 -6.69
CA ALA A 141 -7.52 5.71 -6.96
C ALA A 141 -7.42 4.38 -7.73
N ALA A 142 -8.54 3.69 -7.92
CA ALA A 142 -8.55 2.29 -8.28
C ALA A 142 -8.58 2.08 -9.81
N ASN A 143 -8.13 0.91 -10.27
CA ASN A 143 -8.37 0.50 -11.66
C ASN A 143 -9.86 0.20 -11.85
N LEU A 144 -10.57 1.09 -12.55
CA LEU A 144 -11.99 0.88 -12.84
C LEU A 144 -12.26 0.25 -14.20
N ASP A 145 -11.25 0.08 -15.05
CA ASP A 145 -11.43 -0.56 -16.34
C ASP A 145 -11.85 -2.02 -16.16
N VAL A 146 -11.40 -2.65 -15.07
CA VAL A 146 -11.87 -3.98 -14.63
C VAL A 146 -13.39 -4.05 -14.38
N LEU A 147 -14.03 -2.93 -14.04
CA LEU A 147 -15.47 -2.84 -13.83
C LEU A 147 -16.25 -2.71 -15.15
N ALA A 148 -15.57 -2.69 -16.31
CA ALA A 148 -16.22 -2.88 -17.60
C ALA A 148 -16.72 -4.33 -17.78
N ASP A 149 -16.11 -5.31 -17.10
CA ASP A 149 -16.70 -6.65 -16.97
C ASP A 149 -17.90 -6.58 -16.00
N PRO A 150 -19.13 -6.87 -16.48
CA PRO A 150 -20.33 -6.81 -15.65
C PRO A 150 -20.30 -7.78 -14.45
N ARG A 151 -19.56 -8.89 -14.54
CA ARG A 151 -19.39 -9.85 -13.43
C ARG A 151 -18.57 -9.23 -12.32
N THR A 152 -17.44 -8.61 -12.66
CA THR A 152 -16.59 -7.87 -11.71
C THR A 152 -17.38 -6.74 -11.06
N LEU A 153 -18.07 -5.93 -11.86
CA LEU A 153 -18.88 -4.82 -11.37
C LEU A 153 -19.94 -5.30 -10.37
N TRP A 154 -20.71 -6.33 -10.74
CA TRP A 154 -21.78 -6.86 -9.91
C TRP A 154 -21.25 -7.40 -8.57
N ILE A 155 -20.22 -8.25 -8.61
CA ILE A 155 -19.66 -8.87 -7.40
C ILE A 155 -19.02 -7.84 -6.48
N THR A 156 -18.23 -6.92 -7.03
CA THR A 156 -17.58 -5.83 -6.28
C THR A 156 -18.65 -4.96 -5.60
N THR A 157 -19.67 -4.54 -6.36
CA THR A 157 -20.75 -3.70 -5.82
C THR A 157 -21.57 -4.43 -4.76
N TRP A 158 -21.88 -5.71 -4.98
CA TRP A 158 -22.60 -6.53 -4.00
C TRP A 158 -21.79 -6.69 -2.69
N ARG A 159 -20.47 -6.89 -2.77
CA ARG A 159 -19.59 -6.94 -1.58
C ARG A 159 -19.57 -5.60 -0.85
N VAL A 160 -19.44 -4.48 -1.56
CA VAL A 160 -19.53 -3.13 -0.95
C VAL A 160 -20.88 -2.91 -0.27
N ALA A 161 -21.98 -3.26 -0.95
CA ALA A 161 -23.33 -3.13 -0.39
C ALA A 161 -23.52 -4.00 0.87
N ARG A 162 -22.95 -5.20 0.89
CA ARG A 162 -22.96 -6.08 2.07
C ARG A 162 -22.15 -5.50 3.23
N VAL A 163 -20.93 -5.03 2.97
CA VAL A 163 -20.11 -4.36 3.98
C VAL A 163 -20.85 -3.15 4.56
N LEU A 164 -21.50 -2.35 3.72
CA LEU A 164 -22.31 -1.22 4.15
C LEU A 164 -23.53 -1.67 4.97
N TYR A 165 -24.23 -2.71 4.55
CA TYR A 165 -25.42 -3.21 5.25
C TYR A 165 -25.08 -3.63 6.69
N ASP A 166 -23.96 -4.34 6.87
CA ASP A 166 -23.47 -4.83 8.16
C ASP A 166 -22.71 -3.76 8.97
N ALA A 167 -22.46 -2.57 8.39
CA ALA A 167 -21.68 -1.52 9.04
C ALA A 167 -22.36 -0.96 10.30
N PRO A 168 -21.58 -0.53 11.30
CA PRO A 168 -22.12 0.13 12.49
C PRO A 168 -22.69 1.50 12.13
N GLY A 169 -23.78 1.90 12.80
CA GLY A 169 -24.47 3.17 12.55
C GLY A 169 -25.99 3.02 12.46
N ALA A 170 -26.72 4.08 12.79
CA ALA A 170 -28.18 4.07 12.75
C ALA A 170 -28.71 4.45 11.37
N THR A 171 -28.01 5.33 10.66
CA THR A 171 -28.40 5.81 9.33
C THR A 171 -27.50 5.25 8.22
N PRO A 172 -27.96 5.23 6.96
CA PRO A 172 -27.09 4.90 5.82
C PRO A 172 -25.84 5.78 5.70
N LEU A 173 -25.91 7.04 6.14
CA LEU A 173 -24.75 7.95 6.17
C LEU A 173 -23.75 7.55 7.27
N ASP A 174 -24.23 7.21 8.47
CA ASP A 174 -23.37 6.72 9.57
C ASP A 174 -22.60 5.46 9.14
N LYS A 175 -23.30 4.57 8.44
CA LYS A 175 -22.75 3.33 7.89
C LYS A 175 -21.69 3.60 6.81
N ALA A 176 -21.96 4.53 5.90
CA ALA A 176 -20.99 4.93 4.88
C ALA A 176 -19.76 5.59 5.52
N GLU A 177 -19.95 6.37 6.58
CA GLU A 177 -18.86 6.96 7.35
C GLU A 177 -17.99 5.90 8.02
N ALA A 178 -18.60 4.86 8.60
CA ALA A 178 -17.86 3.73 9.18
C ALA A 178 -16.99 3.03 8.12
N VAL A 179 -17.49 2.82 6.91
CA VAL A 179 -16.73 2.26 5.79
C VAL A 179 -15.55 3.17 5.41
N ALA A 180 -15.80 4.47 5.22
CA ALA A 180 -14.76 5.43 4.85
C ALA A 180 -13.65 5.54 5.91
N ARG A 181 -14.03 5.65 7.20
CA ARG A 181 -13.09 5.68 8.32
C ARG A 181 -12.28 4.39 8.41
N THR A 182 -12.91 3.24 8.18
CA THR A 182 -12.22 1.95 8.17
C THR A 182 -11.17 1.89 7.07
N LEU A 183 -11.47 2.36 5.85
CA LEU A 183 -10.50 2.41 4.76
C LEU A 183 -9.31 3.32 5.10
N GLU A 184 -9.58 4.56 5.52
CA GLU A 184 -8.56 5.54 5.92
C GLU A 184 -7.63 4.94 6.99
N GLN A 185 -8.21 4.34 8.02
CA GLN A 185 -7.47 3.81 9.14
C GLN A 185 -6.69 2.55 8.78
N LEU A 186 -7.27 1.66 7.97
CA LEU A 186 -6.59 0.47 7.49
C LEU A 186 -5.33 0.83 6.70
N LEU A 187 -5.46 1.75 5.74
CA LEU A 187 -4.33 2.20 4.92
C LEU A 187 -3.28 2.92 5.77
N LEU A 188 -3.71 3.74 6.74
CA LEU A 188 -2.79 4.46 7.62
C LEU A 188 -2.04 3.50 8.54
N ASP A 189 -2.74 2.57 9.18
CA ASP A 189 -2.14 1.55 10.05
C ASP A 189 -1.13 0.71 9.29
N GLY A 190 -1.49 0.29 8.06
CA GLY A 190 -0.58 -0.45 7.17
C GLY A 190 0.68 0.33 6.87
N ASN A 191 0.56 1.55 6.34
CA ASN A 191 1.72 2.37 5.98
C ASN A 191 2.61 2.70 7.20
N VAL A 192 2.01 3.03 8.34
CA VAL A 192 2.75 3.33 9.58
C VAL A 192 3.46 2.07 10.10
N ALA A 193 2.83 0.90 10.06
CA ALA A 193 3.45 -0.34 10.49
C ALA A 193 4.64 -0.71 9.60
N ILE A 194 4.49 -0.63 8.28
CA ILE A 194 5.58 -0.95 7.34
C ILE A 194 6.74 0.05 7.50
N TYR A 195 6.46 1.34 7.51
CA TYR A 195 7.50 2.37 7.61
C TYR A 195 8.19 2.32 8.98
N GLY A 196 7.40 2.20 10.06
CA GLY A 196 7.93 2.07 11.42
C GLY A 196 8.79 0.82 11.62
N ASP A 197 8.57 -0.24 10.84
CA ASP A 197 9.39 -1.44 10.88
C ASP A 197 10.59 -1.36 9.91
N ILE A 198 10.32 -1.39 8.61
CA ILE A 198 11.32 -1.60 7.56
C ILE A 198 12.17 -0.34 7.33
N ALA A 199 11.54 0.83 7.22
CA ALA A 199 12.27 2.08 6.98
C ALA A 199 13.12 2.48 8.21
N THR A 200 12.58 2.29 9.41
CA THR A 200 13.34 2.51 10.65
C THR A 200 14.51 1.54 10.77
N SER A 201 14.33 0.27 10.40
CA SER A 201 15.41 -0.72 10.38
C SER A 201 16.50 -0.36 9.36
N ALA A 202 16.12 0.13 8.18
CA ALA A 202 17.07 0.58 7.16
C ALA A 202 17.85 1.82 7.59
N ARG A 203 17.18 2.79 8.23
CA ARG A 203 17.85 3.97 8.80
C ARG A 203 18.86 3.56 9.87
N ALA A 204 18.44 2.72 10.82
CA ALA A 204 19.32 2.20 11.86
C ALA A 204 20.53 1.44 11.28
N TYR A 205 20.31 0.66 10.21
CA TYR A 205 21.39 -0.01 9.49
C TYR A 205 22.37 0.97 8.85
N LEU A 206 21.89 2.01 8.16
CA LEU A 206 22.73 3.01 7.51
C LEU A 206 23.55 3.82 8.54
N ASP A 207 22.94 4.18 9.67
CA ASP A 207 23.61 4.86 10.77
C ASP A 207 24.71 3.98 11.38
N TRP A 208 24.36 2.73 11.74
CA TRP A 208 25.33 1.73 12.24
C TRP A 208 26.47 1.49 11.25
N ARG A 209 26.17 1.42 9.95
CA ARG A 209 27.16 1.23 8.89
C ARG A 209 28.14 2.40 8.84
N GLY A 210 27.63 3.64 8.97
CA GLY A 210 28.46 4.84 9.05
C GLY A 210 29.45 4.79 10.22
N GLU A 211 28.99 4.38 11.39
CA GLU A 211 29.80 4.23 12.60
C GLU A 211 30.79 3.05 12.50
N SER A 212 30.44 2.00 11.75
CA SER A 212 31.19 0.74 11.65
C SER A 212 32.23 0.71 10.52
N GLY A 213 32.60 1.87 9.97
CA GLY A 213 33.64 2.00 8.94
C GLY A 213 33.13 2.18 7.51
N GLY A 214 31.83 2.41 7.31
CA GLY A 214 31.23 2.76 6.03
C GLY A 214 31.51 1.72 4.94
N ASN A 215 32.32 2.08 3.94
CA ASN A 215 32.62 1.22 2.79
C ASN A 215 33.45 -0.02 3.14
N GLU A 216 34.09 -0.05 4.32
CA GLU A 216 34.85 -1.20 4.81
C GLU A 216 33.97 -2.28 5.47
N VAL A 217 32.69 -1.97 5.75
CA VAL A 217 31.75 -2.92 6.33
C VAL A 217 31.65 -4.18 5.45
N LYS A 218 31.71 -5.34 6.12
CA LYS A 218 31.60 -6.65 5.49
C LYS A 218 30.22 -7.27 5.75
N PRO A 219 29.70 -8.10 4.82
CA PRO A 219 28.40 -8.76 4.99
C PRO A 219 28.24 -9.56 6.29
N LEU A 220 29.26 -10.34 6.67
CA LEU A 220 29.23 -11.09 7.94
C LEU A 220 29.24 -10.18 9.16
N GLN A 221 29.91 -9.03 9.08
CA GLN A 221 29.89 -8.03 10.15
C GLN A 221 28.48 -7.49 10.38
N VAL A 222 27.68 -7.30 9.32
CA VAL A 222 26.26 -6.92 9.45
C VAL A 222 25.53 -7.98 10.28
N VAL A 223 25.64 -9.25 9.91
CA VAL A 223 24.96 -10.35 10.61
C VAL A 223 25.39 -10.49 12.08
N GLU A 224 26.67 -10.21 12.37
CA GLU A 224 27.26 -10.46 13.69
C GLU A 224 27.15 -9.29 14.65
N THR A 225 27.09 -8.06 14.14
CA THR A 225 27.28 -6.86 14.97
C THR A 225 26.22 -5.77 14.77
N PHE A 226 25.41 -5.82 13.70
CA PHE A 226 24.22 -4.97 13.61
C PHE A 226 23.10 -5.57 14.46
N ALA A 227 22.75 -4.89 15.54
CA ALA A 227 21.68 -5.30 16.43
C ALA A 227 20.36 -4.65 16.02
N LEU A 228 19.33 -5.48 15.79
CA LEU A 228 17.96 -5.05 15.56
C LEU A 228 17.04 -5.77 16.53
N ASP A 229 16.19 -5.04 17.24
CA ASP A 229 15.29 -5.62 18.23
C ASP A 229 14.41 -6.71 17.60
N GLY A 230 14.37 -7.87 18.27
CA GLY A 230 13.64 -9.05 17.80
C GLY A 230 14.35 -9.87 16.71
N ALA A 231 15.50 -9.43 16.19
CA ALA A 231 16.36 -10.23 15.32
C ALA A 231 17.32 -11.11 16.14
N SER A 232 17.77 -12.20 15.53
CA SER A 232 18.82 -13.08 16.08
C SER A 232 19.96 -13.22 15.07
N ALA A 233 21.20 -13.02 15.52
CA ALA A 233 22.38 -13.17 14.68
C ALA A 233 22.51 -14.60 14.09
N SER A 234 22.11 -15.63 14.85
CA SER A 234 22.14 -17.02 14.35
C SER A 234 21.09 -17.27 13.27
N GLU A 235 19.90 -16.70 13.42
CA GLU A 235 18.83 -16.79 12.42
C GLU A 235 19.18 -15.99 11.16
N ALA A 236 19.71 -14.77 11.32
CA ALA A 236 20.16 -13.93 10.21
C ALA A 236 21.32 -14.57 9.44
N ARG A 237 22.25 -15.23 10.14
CA ARG A 237 23.33 -16.02 9.51
C ARG A 237 22.75 -17.14 8.65
N ARG A 238 21.82 -17.92 9.20
CA ARG A 238 21.16 -19.02 8.48
C ARG A 238 20.40 -18.52 7.25
N ALA A 239 19.67 -17.43 7.36
CA ALA A 239 18.98 -16.82 6.23
C ALA A 239 19.96 -16.32 5.15
N ARG A 240 21.05 -15.66 5.55
CA ARG A 240 22.10 -15.24 4.60
C ARG A 240 22.74 -16.45 3.90
N GLU A 241 23.09 -17.50 4.63
CA GLU A 241 23.68 -18.72 4.07
C GLU A 241 22.75 -19.37 3.05
N TYR A 242 21.47 -19.52 3.40
CA TYR A 242 20.44 -20.01 2.49
C TYR A 242 20.32 -19.15 1.23
N ALA A 243 20.25 -17.82 1.38
CA ALA A 243 20.19 -16.93 0.23
C ALA A 243 21.40 -17.08 -0.69
N LEU A 244 22.62 -17.20 -0.14
CA LEU A 244 23.84 -17.38 -0.95
C LEU A 244 23.88 -18.72 -1.69
N GLU A 245 23.37 -19.79 -1.08
CA GLU A 245 23.26 -21.11 -1.71
C GLU A 245 22.28 -21.08 -2.90
N HIS A 246 21.16 -20.36 -2.74
CA HIS A 246 20.05 -20.34 -3.69
C HIS A 246 20.00 -19.09 -4.59
N VAL A 247 20.99 -18.19 -4.50
CA VAL A 247 20.94 -16.89 -5.21
C VAL A 247 20.84 -17.06 -6.73
N LYS A 248 21.39 -18.17 -7.25
CA LYS A 248 21.42 -18.51 -8.68
C LYS A 248 20.24 -19.36 -9.15
N ASP A 249 19.33 -19.73 -8.25
CA ASP A 249 18.16 -20.52 -8.61
C ASP A 249 17.19 -19.68 -9.45
N SER A 250 16.50 -20.34 -10.40
CA SER A 250 15.52 -19.71 -11.28
C SER A 250 14.28 -20.61 -11.41
N PRO A 251 13.13 -20.22 -10.80
CA PRO A 251 12.92 -19.03 -9.99
C PRO A 251 13.64 -19.09 -8.63
N GLN A 252 13.96 -17.93 -8.06
CA GLN A 252 14.45 -17.87 -6.68
C GLN A 252 13.39 -18.42 -5.71
N PRO A 253 13.78 -19.07 -4.59
CA PRO A 253 12.83 -19.52 -3.59
C PRO A 253 12.03 -18.37 -2.98
N ILE A 254 10.72 -18.58 -2.81
CA ILE A 254 9.79 -17.56 -2.27
C ILE A 254 8.92 -18.08 -1.12
N HIS A 255 9.06 -19.35 -0.75
CA HIS A 255 8.25 -20.00 0.30
C HIS A 255 9.01 -20.03 1.64
N PHE A 256 9.48 -18.87 2.11
CA PHE A 256 10.39 -18.76 3.26
C PHE A 256 9.84 -19.34 4.56
N GLY A 257 8.52 -19.26 4.80
CA GLY A 257 7.89 -19.90 5.95
C GLY A 257 8.02 -21.43 5.98
N THR A 258 8.27 -22.07 4.84
CA THR A 258 8.47 -23.52 4.73
C THR A 258 9.95 -23.90 4.78
N VAL A 259 10.81 -23.15 4.09
CA VAL A 259 12.24 -23.49 3.98
C VAL A 259 13.07 -22.94 5.15
N LEU A 260 12.59 -21.89 5.82
CA LEU A 260 13.24 -21.25 6.97
C LEU A 260 12.22 -21.01 8.11
N PRO A 261 11.53 -22.05 8.61
CA PRO A 261 10.41 -21.91 9.54
C PRO A 261 10.81 -21.33 10.91
N GLU A 262 12.09 -21.44 11.27
CA GLU A 262 12.64 -20.94 12.55
C GLU A 262 13.18 -19.51 12.45
N VAL A 263 13.27 -18.94 11.25
CA VAL A 263 13.80 -17.58 11.05
C VAL A 263 12.69 -16.58 11.24
N ARG A 264 12.85 -15.67 12.20
CA ARG A 264 11.88 -14.60 12.44
C ARG A 264 11.99 -13.47 11.42
N GLY A 265 10.89 -12.77 11.20
CA GLY A 265 10.78 -11.61 10.30
C GLY A 265 11.92 -10.61 10.41
N ARG A 266 12.25 -10.18 11.63
CA ARG A 266 13.34 -9.21 11.89
C ARG A 266 14.73 -9.75 11.51
N SER A 267 14.95 -11.06 11.62
CA SER A 267 16.20 -11.71 11.19
C SER A 267 16.34 -11.71 9.66
N PHE A 268 15.23 -11.76 8.90
CA PHE A 268 15.25 -11.56 7.45
C PHE A 268 15.69 -10.15 7.04
N LEU A 269 15.34 -9.11 7.81
CA LEU A 269 15.80 -7.74 7.54
C LEU A 269 17.32 -7.61 7.68
N VAL A 270 17.90 -8.14 8.77
CA VAL A 270 19.35 -8.15 8.96
C VAL A 270 20.05 -8.93 7.83
N ALA A 271 19.50 -10.08 7.44
CA ALA A 271 20.01 -10.85 6.32
C ALA A 271 19.93 -10.08 4.98
N ALA A 272 18.84 -9.36 4.73
CA ALA A 272 18.67 -8.52 3.53
C ALA A 272 19.73 -7.41 3.47
N PHE A 273 20.00 -6.72 4.58
CA PHE A 273 21.07 -5.71 4.62
C PHE A 273 22.46 -6.32 4.38
N ALA A 274 22.73 -7.51 4.92
CA ALA A 274 23.96 -8.24 4.63
C ALA A 274 24.07 -8.61 3.14
N LEU A 275 22.95 -8.99 2.49
CA LEU A 275 22.90 -9.28 1.05
C LEU A 275 23.11 -8.03 0.19
N PHE A 276 22.67 -6.84 0.63
CA PHE A 276 23.04 -5.58 -0.04
C PHE A 276 24.54 -5.30 0.05
N GLU A 277 25.19 -5.61 1.17
CA GLU A 277 26.66 -5.53 1.26
C GLU A 277 27.37 -6.56 0.37
N GLU A 278 26.83 -7.78 0.24
CA GLU A 278 27.34 -8.77 -0.71
C GLU A 278 27.23 -8.26 -2.15
N ALA A 279 26.06 -7.72 -2.49
CA ALA A 279 25.78 -7.18 -3.82
C ALA A 279 26.74 -6.05 -4.19
N ARG A 280 26.97 -5.10 -3.27
CA ARG A 280 27.93 -4.00 -3.46
C ARG A 280 29.34 -4.50 -3.80
N ARG A 281 29.75 -5.62 -3.20
CA ARG A 281 31.10 -6.19 -3.37
C ARG A 281 31.20 -7.17 -4.55
N THR A 282 30.07 -7.59 -5.10
CA THR A 282 30.02 -8.48 -6.24
C THR A 282 30.33 -7.72 -7.52
N ALA A 283 31.37 -8.13 -8.24
CA ALA A 283 31.81 -7.46 -9.46
C ALA A 283 30.87 -7.70 -10.64
N ASP A 284 30.31 -8.91 -10.73
CA ASP A 284 29.46 -9.30 -11.84
C ASP A 284 28.02 -8.79 -11.68
N ALA A 285 27.46 -8.21 -12.74
CA ALA A 285 26.15 -7.56 -12.67
C ALA A 285 25.01 -8.56 -12.44
N SER A 286 25.12 -9.79 -12.94
CA SER A 286 24.09 -10.82 -12.80
C SER A 286 23.96 -11.30 -11.36
N GLY A 287 25.07 -11.64 -10.72
CA GLY A 287 25.17 -12.02 -9.32
C GLY A 287 24.78 -10.89 -8.39
N ARG A 288 25.19 -9.65 -8.71
CA ARG A 288 24.72 -8.47 -7.97
C ARG A 288 23.20 -8.33 -8.02
N ASN A 289 22.60 -8.41 -9.22
CA ASN A 289 21.15 -8.32 -9.38
C ASN A 289 20.42 -9.46 -8.67
N ALA A 290 20.99 -10.67 -8.70
CA ALA A 290 20.41 -11.82 -8.03
C ALA A 290 20.41 -11.66 -6.50
N LEU A 291 21.50 -11.12 -5.92
CA LEU A 291 21.59 -10.79 -4.49
C LEU A 291 20.59 -9.70 -4.09
N VAL A 292 20.46 -8.64 -4.89
CA VAL A 292 19.47 -7.57 -4.66
C VAL A 292 18.05 -8.12 -4.74
N GLY A 293 17.75 -8.98 -5.73
CA GLY A 293 16.46 -9.64 -5.86
C GLY A 293 16.11 -10.48 -4.63
N PHE A 294 17.08 -11.25 -4.11
CA PHE A 294 16.87 -12.06 -2.90
C PHE A 294 16.67 -11.20 -1.65
N ALA A 295 17.45 -10.12 -1.50
CA ALA A 295 17.28 -9.15 -0.42
C ALA A 295 15.90 -8.51 -0.46
N ASN A 296 15.44 -8.10 -1.65
CA ASN A 296 14.11 -7.55 -1.85
C ASN A 296 13.01 -8.56 -1.50
N ASN A 297 13.18 -9.84 -1.82
CA ASN A 297 12.23 -10.89 -1.46
C ASN A 297 12.14 -11.08 0.06
N TYR A 298 13.26 -10.96 0.80
CA TYR A 298 13.25 -10.99 2.27
C TYR A 298 12.53 -9.78 2.89
N LEU A 299 12.82 -8.58 2.39
CA LEU A 299 12.13 -7.35 2.80
C LEU A 299 10.62 -7.45 2.53
N ALA A 300 10.24 -7.83 1.30
CA ALA A 300 8.85 -7.97 0.90
C ALA A 300 8.15 -9.10 1.67
N TRP A 301 8.78 -10.24 1.90
CA TRP A 301 8.14 -11.31 2.68
C TRP A 301 7.87 -10.85 4.12
N HIS A 302 8.85 -10.21 4.76
CA HIS A 302 8.67 -9.67 6.12
C HIS A 302 7.57 -8.60 6.16
N GLU A 303 7.57 -7.66 5.21
CA GLU A 303 6.52 -6.67 5.05
C GLU A 303 5.14 -7.34 5.01
N GLN A 304 4.97 -8.28 4.07
CA GLN A 304 3.66 -8.83 3.77
C GLN A 304 3.17 -9.81 4.84
N HIS A 305 4.07 -10.59 5.42
CA HIS A 305 3.73 -11.62 6.40
C HIS A 305 3.66 -11.08 7.83
N ASN A 306 4.53 -10.13 8.21
CA ASN A 306 4.64 -9.65 9.59
C ASN A 306 4.08 -8.25 9.81
N ALA A 307 4.38 -7.29 8.93
CA ALA A 307 3.98 -5.89 9.14
C ALA A 307 2.54 -5.61 8.69
N VAL A 308 2.17 -6.11 7.50
CA VAL A 308 0.90 -5.79 6.83
C VAL A 308 -0.26 -6.65 7.31
N GLN A 309 -0.05 -7.94 7.54
CA GLN A 309 -1.13 -8.86 7.89
C GLN A 309 -1.93 -8.42 9.14
N PRO A 310 -1.31 -7.94 10.24
CA PRO A 310 -2.04 -7.43 11.39
C PRO A 310 -2.90 -6.19 11.11
N ALA A 311 -2.55 -5.39 10.10
CA ALA A 311 -3.34 -4.23 9.70
C ALA A 311 -4.63 -4.65 8.99
N PHE A 312 -4.58 -5.68 8.12
CA PHE A 312 -5.75 -6.21 7.41
C PHE A 312 -6.65 -7.08 8.27
N THR A 313 -6.08 -7.87 9.17
CA THR A 313 -6.82 -8.79 10.05
C THR A 313 -6.39 -8.60 11.50
N PRO A 314 -6.74 -7.47 12.14
CA PRO A 314 -6.40 -7.23 13.53
C PRO A 314 -7.11 -8.23 14.44
N SER A 315 -6.45 -8.66 15.51
CA SER A 315 -7.03 -9.59 16.51
C SER A 315 -8.24 -9.00 17.24
N SER A 316 -8.38 -7.67 17.25
CA SER A 316 -9.53 -6.96 17.78
C SER A 316 -9.81 -5.75 16.89
N PRO A 317 -10.91 -5.76 16.11
CA PRO A 317 -11.33 -4.61 15.32
C PRO A 317 -11.53 -3.39 16.21
N ARG A 318 -11.27 -2.18 15.69
CA ARG A 318 -11.56 -0.96 16.45
C ARG A 318 -13.07 -0.74 16.53
N ALA A 319 -13.51 -0.15 17.63
CA ALA A 319 -14.92 0.17 17.80
C ALA A 319 -15.40 1.09 16.68
N GLY A 320 -16.48 0.70 16.00
CA GLY A 320 -17.06 1.46 14.88
C GLY A 320 -16.43 1.19 13.51
N GLU A 321 -15.49 0.24 13.39
CA GLU A 321 -15.00 -0.22 12.09
C GLU A 321 -15.88 -1.31 11.48
N VAL A 322 -15.87 -1.40 10.15
CA VAL A 322 -16.32 -2.59 9.43
C VAL A 322 -15.19 -3.64 9.38
N PRO A 323 -15.47 -4.92 9.09
CA PRO A 323 -14.41 -5.90 8.89
C PRO A 323 -13.46 -5.48 7.75
N ARG A 324 -12.19 -5.22 8.09
CA ARG A 324 -11.16 -4.71 7.16
C ARG A 324 -10.88 -5.69 6.02
N ASP A 325 -10.90 -6.99 6.29
CA ASP A 325 -10.74 -8.05 5.32
C ASP A 325 -11.90 -8.12 4.32
N ALA A 326 -13.14 -7.92 4.77
CA ALA A 326 -14.30 -7.85 3.89
C ALA A 326 -14.27 -6.61 2.98
N LEU A 327 -13.83 -5.47 3.52
CA LEU A 327 -13.62 -4.24 2.75
C LEU A 327 -12.53 -4.44 1.69
N MET A 328 -11.38 -5.00 2.06
CA MET A 328 -10.32 -5.30 1.10
C MET A 328 -10.74 -6.31 0.05
N HIS A 329 -11.52 -7.32 0.42
CA HIS A 329 -12.06 -8.29 -0.53
C HIS A 329 -12.99 -7.63 -1.56
N ALA A 330 -13.73 -6.61 -1.15
CA ALA A 330 -14.56 -5.83 -2.06
C ALA A 330 -13.70 -4.99 -3.03
N MET A 331 -12.59 -4.43 -2.55
CA MET A 331 -11.72 -3.54 -3.34
C MET A 331 -10.66 -4.27 -4.19
N THR A 332 -10.33 -5.52 -3.85
CA THR A 332 -9.25 -6.33 -4.48
C THR A 332 -9.26 -6.30 -6.00
N PRO A 333 -10.42 -6.47 -6.70
CA PRO A 333 -10.44 -6.45 -8.17
C PRO A 333 -9.89 -5.17 -8.79
N THR A 334 -9.99 -4.05 -8.07
CA THR A 334 -9.66 -2.71 -8.54
C THR A 334 -8.25 -2.26 -8.15
N LEU A 335 -7.46 -3.13 -7.52
CA LEU A 335 -6.12 -2.77 -7.08
C LEU A 335 -5.19 -2.47 -8.25
N ARG A 336 -4.42 -1.40 -8.08
CA ARG A 336 -3.47 -0.87 -9.04
C ARG A 336 -2.23 -0.38 -8.30
N LEU A 337 -1.08 -0.52 -8.94
CA LEU A 337 0.19 0.03 -8.47
C LEU A 337 0.93 0.67 -9.65
N PRO A 338 0.87 2.00 -9.83
CA PRO A 338 1.77 2.71 -10.71
C PRO A 338 3.22 2.45 -10.30
N LEU A 339 4.11 2.27 -11.28
CA LEU A 339 5.56 2.10 -11.09
C LEU A 339 6.26 3.06 -12.05
N GLY A 340 6.04 4.36 -11.83
CA GLY A 340 6.42 5.42 -12.76
C GLY A 340 5.49 5.47 -13.99
N PRO A 341 6.01 5.31 -15.23
CA PRO A 341 5.21 5.45 -16.45
C PRO A 341 4.33 4.24 -16.76
N ILE A 342 4.50 3.14 -16.04
CA ILE A 342 3.70 1.92 -16.17
C ILE A 342 2.82 1.75 -14.93
N ALA A 343 1.81 0.89 -15.02
CA ALA A 343 1.08 0.43 -13.84
C ALA A 343 0.96 -1.08 -13.86
N TRP A 344 1.14 -1.68 -12.70
CA TRP A 344 0.70 -3.03 -12.42
C TRP A 344 -0.77 -3.01 -12.02
N GLU A 345 -1.55 -3.95 -12.55
CA GLU A 345 -2.98 -4.06 -12.27
C GLU A 345 -3.29 -5.48 -11.76
N PHE A 346 -4.06 -5.56 -10.68
CA PHE A 346 -4.42 -6.86 -10.10
C PHE A 346 -5.26 -7.70 -11.07
N SER A 347 -6.09 -7.05 -11.88
CA SER A 347 -6.86 -7.69 -12.95
C SER A 347 -5.96 -8.46 -13.91
N ASP A 348 -4.93 -7.83 -14.45
CA ASP A 348 -4.00 -8.44 -15.42
C ASP A 348 -3.19 -9.59 -14.81
N TYR A 349 -2.84 -9.47 -13.53
CA TYR A 349 -2.25 -10.57 -12.77
C TYR A 349 -3.22 -11.75 -12.66
N SER A 350 -4.46 -11.51 -12.21
CA SER A 350 -5.45 -12.54 -11.97
C SER A 350 -5.89 -13.26 -13.25
N GLU A 351 -5.97 -12.54 -14.38
CA GLU A 351 -6.34 -13.13 -15.68
C GLU A 351 -5.33 -14.17 -16.18
N ARG A 352 -4.04 -13.99 -15.81
CA ARG A 352 -2.96 -14.95 -16.10
C ARG A 352 -2.96 -16.17 -15.18
N GLN A 353 -3.72 -16.17 -14.09
CA GLN A 353 -3.81 -17.30 -13.18
C GLN A 353 -4.86 -18.32 -13.64
N PRO A 354 -4.75 -19.59 -13.20
CA PRO A 354 -5.84 -20.54 -13.32
C PRO A 354 -7.11 -20.01 -12.63
N ASP A 355 -8.26 -20.27 -13.24
CA ASP A 355 -9.58 -20.06 -12.63
C ASP A 355 -9.72 -20.99 -11.42
N ARG A 356 -10.05 -20.44 -10.25
CA ARG A 356 -10.07 -21.15 -8.96
C ARG A 356 -11.42 -21.76 -8.64
N ASP A 357 -12.51 -21.19 -9.14
CA ASP A 357 -13.88 -21.61 -8.79
C ASP A 357 -14.65 -22.24 -9.96
N HIS A 358 -14.11 -22.15 -11.18
CA HIS A 358 -14.68 -22.70 -12.41
C HIS A 358 -16.09 -22.19 -12.72
N ASN A 359 -16.44 -21.00 -12.23
CA ASN A 359 -17.76 -20.42 -12.38
C ASN A 359 -17.78 -19.28 -13.39
N PHE A 360 -18.57 -19.44 -14.45
CA PHE A 360 -18.66 -18.43 -15.51
C PHE A 360 -19.30 -17.10 -15.06
N LEU A 361 -20.04 -17.09 -13.94
CA LEU A 361 -20.69 -15.91 -13.37
C LEU A 361 -19.74 -15.05 -12.51
N THR A 362 -18.59 -15.59 -12.12
CA THR A 362 -17.51 -14.87 -11.45
C THR A 362 -16.46 -14.48 -12.48
N SER A 363 -15.74 -13.39 -12.20
CA SER A 363 -14.53 -13.03 -12.96
C SER A 363 -13.32 -13.31 -12.08
N LYS A 364 -12.21 -13.71 -12.69
CA LYS A 364 -10.99 -14.09 -11.96
C LYS A 364 -10.51 -13.05 -10.94
N PRO A 365 -10.54 -11.73 -11.21
CA PRO A 365 -10.15 -10.73 -10.21
C PRO A 365 -10.96 -10.80 -8.91
N THR A 366 -12.18 -11.35 -8.95
CA THR A 366 -13.09 -11.44 -7.79
C THR A 366 -12.87 -12.67 -6.92
N GLU A 367 -12.03 -13.63 -7.33
CA GLU A 367 -11.76 -14.88 -6.60
C GLU A 367 -10.68 -14.74 -5.51
N TYR A 368 -10.17 -13.52 -5.32
CA TYR A 368 -9.03 -13.23 -4.46
C TYR A 368 -9.39 -12.20 -3.41
N ASN A 369 -8.67 -12.23 -2.28
CA ASN A 369 -8.75 -11.23 -1.25
C ASN A 369 -7.35 -10.71 -0.91
N TRP A 370 -7.08 -9.43 -1.17
CA TRP A 370 -5.80 -8.79 -0.85
C TRP A 370 -5.47 -8.79 0.64
N ALA A 371 -6.45 -8.95 1.53
CA ALA A 371 -6.19 -9.15 2.95
C ALA A 371 -5.53 -10.50 3.25
N ALA A 372 -5.70 -11.51 2.39
CA ALA A 372 -5.11 -12.83 2.55
C ALA A 372 -3.68 -12.89 2.00
N PHE A 373 -2.72 -13.30 2.84
CA PHE A 373 -1.32 -13.43 2.45
C PHE A 373 -1.11 -14.32 1.22
N ALA A 374 -1.82 -15.45 1.14
CA ALA A 374 -1.68 -16.40 0.03
C ALA A 374 -2.07 -15.81 -1.34
N ASP A 375 -3.01 -14.85 -1.36
CA ASP A 375 -3.44 -14.16 -2.59
C ASP A 375 -2.53 -13.00 -2.94
N ARG A 376 -2.06 -12.28 -1.90
CA ARG A 376 -1.23 -11.09 -2.04
C ARG A 376 0.22 -11.40 -2.40
N TRP A 377 0.80 -12.47 -1.82
CA TRP A 377 2.24 -12.74 -1.95
C TRP A 377 2.70 -12.96 -3.39
N PRO A 378 2.09 -13.85 -4.21
CA PRO A 378 2.53 -14.05 -5.58
C PRO A 378 2.28 -12.81 -6.46
N ALA A 379 1.20 -12.08 -6.19
CA ALA A 379 0.86 -10.86 -6.91
C ALA A 379 1.90 -9.74 -6.69
N ILE A 380 2.44 -9.63 -5.47
CA ILE A 380 3.52 -8.67 -5.17
C ILE A 380 4.82 -9.05 -5.89
N LEU A 381 5.17 -10.32 -5.94
CA LEU A 381 6.34 -10.78 -6.68
C LEU A 381 6.21 -10.49 -8.19
N ASP A 382 5.00 -10.62 -8.74
CA ASP A 382 4.70 -10.24 -10.12
C ASP A 382 4.84 -8.72 -10.36
N ALA A 383 4.37 -7.88 -9.42
CA ALA A 383 4.58 -6.44 -9.48
C ALA A 383 6.07 -6.05 -9.41
N PHE A 384 6.86 -6.74 -8.57
CA PHE A 384 8.31 -6.56 -8.51
C PHE A 384 8.97 -6.95 -9.82
N ALA A 385 8.60 -8.10 -10.40
CA ALA A 385 9.09 -8.54 -11.70
C ALA A 385 8.80 -7.53 -12.81
N LEU A 386 7.61 -6.94 -12.83
CA LEU A 386 7.28 -5.86 -13.76
C LEU A 386 8.17 -4.63 -13.55
N GLY A 387 8.33 -4.17 -12.31
CA GLY A 387 9.21 -3.03 -12.01
C GLY A 387 10.67 -3.27 -12.39
N TYR A 388 11.17 -4.50 -12.24
CA TYR A 388 12.52 -4.87 -12.67
C TYR A 388 12.71 -4.83 -14.18
N GLN A 389 11.65 -5.04 -14.98
CA GLN A 389 11.71 -4.87 -16.44
C GLN A 389 11.77 -3.39 -16.85
N HIS A 390 11.37 -2.48 -15.96
CA HIS A 390 11.27 -1.04 -16.22
C HIS A 390 12.09 -0.22 -15.21
N GLN A 391 13.36 -0.59 -15.02
CA GLN A 391 14.20 -0.08 -13.92
C GLN A 391 14.24 1.45 -13.82
N GLY A 392 14.40 2.15 -14.95
CA GLY A 392 14.43 3.62 -14.99
C GLY A 392 13.08 4.28 -14.66
N GLY A 393 11.97 3.59 -14.92
CA GLY A 393 10.63 4.09 -14.64
C GLY A 393 10.37 4.27 -13.14
N LEU A 394 10.86 3.36 -12.31
CA LEU A 394 10.71 3.42 -10.86
C LEU A 394 11.36 4.65 -10.21
N TRP A 395 12.34 5.27 -10.88
CA TRP A 395 13.01 6.49 -10.41
C TRP A 395 12.30 7.77 -10.83
N GLN A 396 11.22 7.67 -11.62
CA GLN A 396 10.28 8.76 -11.82
C GLN A 396 9.37 8.80 -10.58
N MET A 397 9.87 9.45 -9.53
CA MET A 397 9.17 9.51 -8.25
C MET A 397 7.80 10.16 -8.41
N PRO A 398 6.78 9.64 -7.72
CA PRO A 398 5.43 10.15 -7.88
C PRO A 398 5.33 11.61 -7.38
N PRO A 399 4.54 12.47 -8.06
CA PRO A 399 4.28 13.81 -7.58
C PRO A 399 3.47 13.75 -6.27
N PRO A 400 3.55 14.79 -5.41
CA PRO A 400 2.74 14.83 -4.20
C PRO A 400 1.25 14.87 -4.53
N LEU A 401 0.45 14.16 -3.72
CA LEU A 401 -1.00 14.07 -3.88
C LEU A 401 -1.72 15.41 -3.79
N ILE A 402 -1.25 16.27 -2.88
CA ILE A 402 -1.77 17.61 -2.70
C ILE A 402 -0.63 18.57 -3.04
N PRO A 403 -0.74 19.42 -4.08
CA PRO A 403 0.33 20.32 -4.50
C PRO A 403 0.82 21.27 -3.39
N SER A 404 -0.03 21.64 -2.43
CA SER A 404 0.35 22.46 -1.28
C SER A 404 1.19 21.72 -0.23
N LEU A 405 1.25 20.39 -0.29
CA LEU A 405 2.16 19.56 0.51
C LEU A 405 3.52 19.37 -0.20
N ASN A 406 3.77 20.06 -1.30
CA ASN A 406 5.04 20.00 -2.01
C ASN A 406 6.09 20.87 -1.29
N LEU A 407 6.97 20.24 -0.51
CA LEU A 407 8.11 20.90 0.14
C LEU A 407 9.42 20.18 -0.16
N LEU A 408 9.64 19.75 -1.41
CA LEU A 408 10.97 19.48 -1.94
C LEU A 408 11.00 19.82 -3.44
N GLU A 409 11.30 21.08 -3.76
CA GLU A 409 12.18 21.33 -4.90
C GLU A 409 13.57 20.85 -4.44
N VAL A 410 13.98 19.68 -4.92
CA VAL A 410 15.40 19.32 -4.89
C VAL A 410 15.99 20.00 -6.13
N ASP A 411 16.56 21.18 -5.93
CA ASP A 411 17.49 21.81 -6.89
C ASP A 411 18.76 20.97 -7.07
#